data_AF-A0A285UYE0-F1
#
_entry.id   AF-A0A285UYE0-F1
#
_cell.length_a   1.000
_cell.length_b   1.000
_cell.length_c   1.000
_cell.angle_alpha   90.00
_cell.angle_beta   90.00
_cell.angle_gamma   90.00
#
_symmetry.space_group_name_H-M   'P 1'
#
loop_
_entity.id
_entity.type
_entity.pdbx_description
1 polymer ?
#
loop_
_entity_poly.entity_id
_entity_poly.type
_entity_poly.pdbx_seq_one_letter_code
_entity_poly.pdbx_strand_id
1 'polypeptide(L)'
;MKKYATIHFACNDGDDGSFAGKVSAAAYAENDLEAPGMAEFKFTAGDDFIRIHRRTFKIIGTSFWVGNWCWNAYRMTRGEAKKLLAHLRRNGWQHTGGRVHFGNWWDKGSAA
;
A
#
# COMPACT_ATOMS: atom_id res chain seq x y z
N MET A 1 9.16 2.08 20.46
CA MET A 1 8.84 2.15 19.00
C MET A 1 7.69 1.19 18.68
N LYS A 2 6.73 1.57 17.80
CA LYS A 2 5.62 0.67 17.41
C LYS A 2 6.16 -0.60 16.70
N LYS A 3 5.70 -1.78 17.13
CA LYS A 3 6.06 -3.11 16.59
C LYS A 3 5.39 -3.41 15.24
N TYR A 4 4.25 -2.79 15.00
CA TYR A 4 3.39 -3.02 13.84
C TYR A 4 3.15 -1.74 13.06
N ALA A 5 2.79 -1.92 11.80
CA ALA A 5 2.42 -0.88 10.85
C ALA A 5 1.20 -1.35 10.05
N THR A 6 0.38 -0.41 9.60
CA THR A 6 -0.78 -0.67 8.76
C THR A 6 -0.62 0.09 7.46
N ILE A 7 -0.83 -0.59 6.34
CA ILE A 7 -0.87 0.01 5.00
C ILE A 7 -2.26 -0.22 4.45
N HIS A 8 -2.85 0.83 3.90
CA HIS A 8 -4.15 0.79 3.26
C HIS A 8 -3.96 0.72 1.75
N PHE A 9 -4.82 -0.03 1.06
CA PHE A 9 -4.89 -0.03 -0.39
C PHE A 9 -6.34 0.19 -0.84
N ALA A 10 -6.51 1.02 -1.85
CA ALA A 10 -7.77 1.12 -2.59
C ALA A 10 -7.86 -0.10 -3.52
N CYS A 11 -8.41 -1.20 -3.00
CA CYS A 11 -8.42 -2.51 -3.67
C CYS A 11 -9.83 -3.06 -3.93
N ASN A 12 -10.86 -2.29 -3.56
CA ASN A 12 -12.23 -2.67 -3.80
C ASN A 12 -12.85 -1.81 -4.90
N ASP A 13 -13.87 -2.35 -5.56
CA ASP A 13 -14.66 -1.65 -6.55
C ASP A 13 -15.36 -0.44 -5.91
N GLY A 14 -15.35 0.68 -6.61
CA GLY A 14 -15.97 1.92 -6.16
C GLY A 14 -17.49 1.92 -6.26
N ASP A 15 -18.08 0.96 -6.97
CA ASP A 15 -19.53 0.86 -7.18
C ASP A 15 -20.23 -0.06 -6.18
N ASP A 16 -19.53 -1.06 -5.62
CA ASP A 16 -20.13 -2.04 -4.69
C ASP A 16 -19.26 -2.44 -3.49
N GLY A 17 -18.00 -1.98 -3.42
CA GLY A 17 -17.09 -2.29 -2.32
C GLY A 17 -16.56 -3.73 -2.30
N SER A 18 -16.78 -4.51 -3.36
CA SER A 18 -16.24 -5.87 -3.54
C SER A 18 -14.75 -5.84 -3.89
N PHE A 19 -13.99 -6.88 -3.56
CA PHE A 19 -12.55 -6.91 -3.82
C PHE A 19 -12.25 -7.02 -5.33
N ALA A 20 -11.64 -5.97 -5.89
CA ALA A 20 -11.43 -5.84 -7.34
C ALA A 20 -10.16 -6.55 -7.86
N GLY A 21 -9.29 -7.04 -6.97
CA GLY A 21 -8.06 -7.74 -7.36
C GLY A 21 -7.01 -6.86 -8.02
N LYS A 22 -7.13 -5.54 -7.87
CA LYS A 22 -6.22 -4.53 -8.44
C LYS A 22 -6.11 -3.32 -7.52
N VAL A 23 -5.01 -2.59 -7.61
CA VAL A 23 -4.76 -1.35 -6.83
C VAL A 23 -4.04 -0.32 -7.66
N SER A 24 -4.41 0.95 -7.48
CA SER A 24 -3.72 2.12 -8.02
C SER A 24 -3.34 3.15 -6.94
N ALA A 25 -3.90 3.03 -5.73
CA ALA A 25 -3.62 3.92 -4.61
C ALA A 25 -3.35 3.14 -3.31
N ALA A 26 -2.50 3.70 -2.47
CA ALA A 26 -2.16 3.18 -1.15
C ALA A 26 -1.97 4.33 -0.17
N ALA A 27 -2.11 4.05 1.11
CA ALA A 27 -1.84 5.03 2.17
C ALA A 27 -1.08 4.38 3.32
N TYR A 28 -0.09 5.09 3.86
CA TYR A 28 0.68 4.66 5.02
C TYR A 28 0.81 5.80 6.02
N ALA A 29 0.24 5.61 7.21
CA ALA A 29 0.06 6.66 8.20
C ALA A 29 -0.66 7.88 7.56
N GLU A 30 -0.03 9.05 7.53
CA GLU A 30 -0.54 10.28 6.92
C GLU A 30 0.07 10.52 5.53
N ASN A 31 0.46 9.47 4.81
CA ASN A 31 1.11 9.60 3.51
C ASN A 31 0.32 8.87 2.44
N ASP A 32 0.08 9.57 1.34
CA ASP A 32 -0.63 9.10 0.17
C ASP A 32 0.37 8.66 -0.89
N LEU A 33 0.08 7.50 -1.48
CA LEU A 33 0.93 6.85 -2.46
C LEU A 33 0.08 6.47 -3.67
N GLU A 34 0.59 6.79 -4.86
CA GLU A 34 -0.10 6.49 -6.11
C GLU A 34 0.78 5.65 -7.03
N ALA A 35 0.15 4.76 -7.77
CA ALA A 35 0.77 4.02 -8.85
C ALA A 35 1.22 4.98 -9.97
N PRO A 36 2.36 4.70 -10.63
CA PRO A 36 2.84 5.51 -11.74
C PRO A 36 1.78 5.67 -12.82
N GLY A 37 1.42 6.92 -13.14
CA GLY A 37 0.40 7.24 -14.15
C GLY A 37 -0.99 6.69 -13.83
N MET A 38 -1.32 6.49 -12.54
CA MET A 38 -2.59 5.90 -12.08
C MET A 38 -2.84 4.48 -12.61
N ALA A 39 -1.77 3.76 -13.01
CA ALA A 39 -1.88 2.40 -13.50
C ALA A 39 -2.44 1.45 -12.43
N GLU A 40 -3.27 0.51 -12.84
CA GLU A 40 -3.79 -0.52 -11.96
C GLU A 40 -2.86 -1.74 -11.96
N PHE A 41 -2.39 -2.13 -10.78
CA PHE A 41 -1.56 -3.32 -10.62
C PHE A 41 -2.36 -4.45 -9.99
N LYS A 42 -2.17 -5.67 -10.53
CA LYS A 42 -2.74 -6.88 -9.94
C LYS A 42 -2.38 -6.97 -8.45
N PHE A 43 -3.41 -7.15 -7.64
CA PHE A 43 -3.34 -7.24 -6.19
C PHE A 43 -4.05 -8.51 -5.74
N THR A 44 -3.42 -9.27 -4.86
CA THR A 44 -4.03 -10.47 -4.28
C THR A 44 -3.91 -10.39 -2.78
N ALA A 45 -5.02 -10.60 -2.09
CA ALA A 45 -5.06 -10.73 -0.64
C ALA A 45 -5.52 -12.14 -0.28
N GLY A 46 -4.82 -12.77 0.65
CA GLY A 46 -5.24 -13.99 1.33
C GLY A 46 -5.30 -13.75 2.84
N ASP A 47 -5.51 -14.82 3.61
CA ASP A 47 -5.72 -14.71 5.06
C ASP A 47 -4.51 -14.13 5.80
N ASP A 48 -3.29 -14.49 5.39
CA ASP A 48 -2.05 -14.09 6.05
C ASP A 48 -1.03 -13.41 5.11
N PHE A 49 -1.44 -13.08 3.88
CA PHE A 49 -0.57 -12.39 2.93
C PHE A 49 -1.29 -11.38 2.02
N ILE A 50 -0.49 -10.47 1.48
CA ILE A 50 -0.83 -9.72 0.27
C ILE A 50 0.26 -9.88 -0.78
N ARG A 51 -0.10 -9.74 -2.05
CA ARG A 51 0.83 -9.83 -3.18
C ARG A 51 0.61 -8.67 -4.14
N ILE A 52 1.68 -7.96 -4.43
CA ILE A 52 1.74 -6.85 -5.39
C ILE A 52 3.09 -6.83 -6.08
N HIS A 53 3.16 -6.44 -7.36
CA HIS A 53 4.40 -6.43 -8.15
C HIS A 53 5.15 -7.76 -8.06
N ARG A 54 4.39 -8.87 -8.21
CA ARG A 54 4.88 -10.26 -8.15
C ARG A 54 5.61 -10.65 -6.86
N ARG A 55 5.48 -9.89 -5.77
CA ARG A 55 6.07 -10.17 -4.47
C ARG A 55 5.01 -10.30 -3.39
N THR A 56 5.18 -11.30 -2.54
CA THR A 56 4.30 -11.60 -1.41
C THR A 56 4.85 -10.98 -0.14
N PHE A 57 3.96 -10.46 0.70
CA PHE A 57 4.25 -9.85 1.99
C PHE A 57 3.34 -10.44 3.05
N LYS A 58 3.90 -10.77 4.21
CA LYS A 58 3.12 -11.33 5.31
C LYS A 58 2.32 -10.23 6.02
N ILE A 59 1.04 -10.51 6.25
CA ILE A 59 0.17 -9.69 7.10
C ILE A 59 -0.17 -10.46 8.38
N ILE A 60 -0.72 -9.76 9.36
CA ILE A 60 -1.14 -10.32 10.65
C ILE A 60 -2.59 -9.91 10.99
N GLY A 61 -3.28 -9.31 10.04
CA GLY A 61 -4.66 -8.85 10.20
C GLY A 61 -5.07 -7.95 9.05
N THR A 62 -6.37 -8.02 8.77
CA THR A 62 -7.04 -7.23 7.73
C THR A 62 -8.23 -6.51 8.34
N SER A 63 -8.56 -5.33 7.81
CA SER A 63 -9.84 -4.68 8.08
C SER A 63 -10.39 -4.13 6.78
N PHE A 64 -11.68 -4.28 6.55
CA PHE A 64 -12.32 -3.91 5.30
C PHE A 64 -13.01 -2.55 5.43
N TRP A 65 -13.13 -1.86 4.30
CA TRP A 65 -13.90 -0.62 4.16
C TRP A 65 -13.47 0.50 5.11
N VAL A 66 -12.17 0.71 5.24
CA VAL A 66 -11.59 1.69 6.17
C VAL A 66 -11.61 3.09 5.56
N GLY A 67 -12.28 4.03 6.23
CA GLY A 67 -12.49 5.39 5.71
C GLY A 67 -13.62 5.45 4.67
N ASN A 68 -13.58 4.57 3.67
CA ASN A 68 -14.71 4.27 2.79
C ASN A 68 -14.62 2.84 2.24
N TRP A 69 -15.63 2.41 1.48
CA TRP A 69 -15.75 1.05 0.95
C TRP A 69 -14.70 0.63 -0.10
N CYS A 70 -13.94 1.56 -0.70
CA CYS A 70 -12.89 1.22 -1.66
C CYS A 70 -11.62 0.66 -0.99
N TRP A 71 -11.43 0.91 0.31
CA TRP A 71 -10.15 0.73 0.99
C TRP A 71 -10.15 -0.41 1.99
N ASN A 72 -9.09 -1.22 1.97
CA ASN A 72 -8.82 -2.21 3.01
C ASN A 72 -7.49 -1.89 3.73
N ALA A 73 -7.44 -2.17 5.03
CA ALA A 73 -6.26 -2.06 5.88
C ALA A 73 -5.55 -3.41 6.01
N TYR A 74 -4.23 -3.41 5.84
CA TYR A 74 -3.39 -4.59 6.02
C TYR A 74 -2.35 -4.32 7.10
N ARG A 75 -2.51 -4.97 8.25
CA ARG A 75 -1.60 -4.87 9.39
C ARG A 75 -0.43 -5.83 9.22
N MET A 76 0.78 -5.37 9.47
CA MET A 76 2.00 -6.18 9.34
C MET A 76 3.05 -5.78 10.38
N THR A 77 4.12 -6.57 10.47
CA THR A 77 5.29 -6.16 11.27
C THR A 77 5.93 -4.92 10.64
N ARG A 78 6.56 -4.09 11.46
CA ARG A 78 7.25 -2.89 10.93
C ARG A 78 8.35 -3.23 9.92
N GLY A 79 9.05 -4.35 10.11
CA GLY A 79 10.07 -4.82 9.17
C GLY A 79 9.47 -5.15 7.80
N GLU A 80 8.32 -5.82 7.79
CA GLU A 80 7.62 -6.17 6.55
C GLU A 80 7.03 -4.94 5.85
N ALA A 81 6.44 -4.01 6.59
CA ALA A 81 5.97 -2.73 6.04
C ALA A 81 7.08 -1.95 5.35
N LYS A 82 8.28 -1.87 5.95
CA LYS A 82 9.44 -1.23 5.31
C LYS A 82 9.81 -1.91 3.99
N LYS A 83 9.79 -3.25 3.95
CA LYS A 83 10.08 -4.00 2.71
C LYS A 83 9.02 -3.72 1.65
N LEU A 84 7.75 -3.63 2.02
CA LEU A 84 6.65 -3.31 1.11
C LEU A 84 6.78 -1.88 0.56
N LEU A 85 6.97 -0.87 1.41
CA LEU A 85 7.14 0.51 0.98
C LEU A 85 8.35 0.69 0.05
N ALA A 86 9.49 0.07 0.39
CA ALA A 86 10.65 0.06 -0.49
C ALA A 86 10.39 -0.70 -1.80
N HIS A 87 9.50 -1.70 -1.80
CA HIS A 87 9.09 -2.41 -2.99
C HIS A 87 8.19 -1.57 -3.88
N LEU A 88 7.19 -0.88 -3.33
CA LEU A 88 6.34 0.06 -4.07
C LEU A 88 7.18 1.15 -4.72
N ARG A 89 8.07 1.79 -3.95
CA ARG A 89 9.00 2.81 -4.44
C ARG A 89 9.84 2.32 -5.63
N ARG A 90 10.44 1.12 -5.54
CA ARG A 90 11.24 0.53 -6.63
C ARG A 90 10.42 0.20 -7.88
N ASN A 91 9.10 0.10 -7.78
CA ASN A 91 8.19 -0.11 -8.91
C ASN A 91 7.53 1.21 -9.36
N GLY A 92 8.15 2.36 -9.06
CA GLY A 92 7.75 3.66 -9.57
C GLY A 92 6.55 4.30 -8.88
N TRP A 93 6.09 3.76 -7.74
CA TRP A 93 5.03 4.40 -6.97
C TRP A 93 5.50 5.77 -6.47
N GLN A 94 4.60 6.72 -6.49
CA GLN A 94 4.85 8.13 -6.17
C GLN A 94 4.31 8.45 -4.78
N HIS A 95 4.97 9.38 -4.10
CA HIS A 95 4.45 9.99 -2.88
C HIS A 95 3.71 11.26 -3.29
N THR A 96 2.38 11.29 -3.11
CA THR A 96 1.53 12.37 -3.64
C THR A 96 1.00 13.31 -2.56
N GLY A 97 1.05 12.90 -1.29
CA GLY A 97 0.57 13.71 -0.17
C GLY A 97 1.11 13.24 1.18
N GLY A 98 1.23 14.16 2.14
CA GLY A 98 1.59 13.84 3.52
C GLY A 98 2.87 14.49 4.04
N ARG A 99 3.65 13.74 4.84
CA ARG A 99 4.76 14.28 5.61
C ARG A 99 6.01 14.49 4.76
N VAL A 100 6.55 15.72 4.77
CA VAL A 100 7.76 16.11 4.00
C VAL A 100 8.96 15.18 4.23
N HIS A 101 9.26 14.82 5.48
CA HIS A 101 10.39 13.92 5.76
C HIS A 101 10.22 12.51 5.16
N PHE A 102 8.98 12.05 5.02
CA PHE A 102 8.69 10.78 4.37
C PHE A 102 8.86 10.91 2.86
N GLY A 103 8.34 11.98 2.24
CA GLY A 103 8.54 12.29 0.83
C GLY A 103 10.03 12.41 0.46
N ASN A 104 10.81 13.16 1.24
CA ASN A 104 12.25 13.25 1.06
C ASN A 104 12.96 11.88 1.11
N TRP A 105 12.50 10.95 1.95
CA TRP A 105 13.03 9.58 1.95
C TRP A 105 12.57 8.79 0.73
N TRP A 106 11.33 9.01 0.30
CA TRP A 106 10.74 8.37 -0.88
C TRP A 106 11.53 8.77 -2.13
N ASP A 107 11.72 10.05 -2.40
CA ASP A 107 12.32 10.55 -3.64
C ASP A 107 13.81 10.21 -3.79
N LYS A 108 14.55 10.15 -2.68
CA LYS A 108 15.99 9.77 -2.68
C LYS A 108 16.26 8.39 -3.28
N GLY A 109 15.27 7.50 -3.34
CA GLY A 109 15.42 6.15 -3.88
C GLY A 109 14.97 5.99 -5.34
N SER A 110 14.48 7.06 -5.97
CA SER A 110 13.92 7.05 -7.33
C SER A 110 14.91 7.56 -8.39
N ALA A 111 16.11 8.00 -7.98
CA ALA A 111 17.22 8.32 -8.87
C ALA A 111 18.10 7.08 -9.08
N ALA A 112 17.75 6.24 -10.05
CA ALA A 112 18.61 5.22 -10.63
C ALA A 112 18.19 4.93 -12.08
#